data_AF-A0AAD6XQ47-F1
#
_entry.id   AF-A0AAD6XQ47-F1
#
_cell.length_a   1.000
_cell.length_b   1.000
_cell.length_c   1.000
_cell.angle_alpha   90.00
_cell.angle_beta   90.00
_cell.angle_gamma   90.00
#
_symmetry.space_group_name_H-M   'P 1'
#
loop_
_entity.id
_entity.type
_entity.pdbx_description
1 polymer ?
#
loop_
_entity_poly.entity_id
_entity_poly.type
_entity_poly.pdbx_seq_one_letter_code
_entity_poly.pdbx_strand_id
1 'polypeptide(L)'
;MLLRSFLLFIAPAIVHAQAPPTGTTVNIKDYKGNVLDLAFASAADLAPVQTLNHKSLEVAQAWVIEPAGTQFTVLNPFASTFLSFTTVANGVKPTSAQVCGHPTVNTAWTIAASKLGGFKLR
;
A
#
# COMPACT_ATOMS: atom_id res chain seq x y z
N MET A 1 -20.08 10.77 9.39
CA MET A 1 -19.15 10.44 8.29
C MET A 1 -18.06 9.55 8.87
N LEU A 2 -18.11 8.23 8.62
CA LEU A 2 -17.23 7.26 9.30
C LEU A 2 -15.81 7.29 8.73
N LEU A 3 -14.84 7.58 9.60
CA LEU A 3 -13.40 7.57 9.36
C LEU A 3 -12.91 6.13 9.11
N ARG A 4 -12.67 5.73 7.85
CA ARG A 4 -12.08 4.42 7.55
C ARG A 4 -10.56 4.55 7.49
N SER A 5 -9.93 4.47 8.66
CA SER A 5 -8.48 4.26 8.76
C SER A 5 -8.15 2.85 8.27
N PHE A 6 -7.36 2.70 7.21
CA PHE A 6 -6.86 1.39 6.78
C PHE A 6 -5.65 1.00 7.63
N LEU A 7 -5.78 -0.12 8.34
CA LEU A 7 -4.67 -0.87 8.91
C LEU A 7 -4.22 -1.89 7.86
N LEU A 8 -2.93 -1.88 7.55
CA LEU A 8 -2.25 -2.94 6.82
C LEU A 8 -2.00 -4.10 7.78
N PHE A 9 -2.58 -5.29 7.56
CA PHE A 9 -2.14 -6.48 8.28
C PHE A 9 -1.19 -7.28 7.42
N ILE A 10 0.05 -7.38 7.87
CA ILE A 10 1.02 -8.31 7.31
C ILE A 10 0.80 -9.59 8.12
N ALA A 11 0.20 -10.60 7.48
CA ALA A 11 -0.10 -11.86 8.13
C ALA A 11 1.21 -12.43 8.70
N PRO A 12 1.31 -12.63 10.02
CA PRO A 12 2.52 -13.21 10.58
C PRO A 12 2.33 -14.73 10.65
N ALA A 13 3.35 -15.49 10.27
CA ALA A 13 3.82 -16.47 11.25
C ALA A 13 4.13 -15.62 12.50
N ILE A 14 3.36 -15.81 13.57
CA ILE A 14 3.28 -14.96 14.78
C ILE A 14 4.65 -14.34 15.13
N VAL A 15 4.86 -13.10 14.72
CA VAL A 15 5.97 -12.26 15.14
C VAL A 15 5.41 -10.86 15.25
N HIS A 16 5.60 -10.24 16.41
CA HIS A 16 5.51 -8.80 16.57
C HIS A 16 6.53 -8.14 15.63
N ALA A 17 6.20 -8.03 14.34
CA ALA A 17 7.12 -7.48 13.35
C ALA A 17 7.40 -6.02 13.74
N GLN A 18 8.61 -5.77 14.24
CA GLN A 18 9.08 -4.45 14.64
C GLN A 18 9.34 -3.54 13.44
N ALA A 19 9.43 -4.10 12.22
CA ALA A 19 9.71 -3.38 10.99
C ALA A 19 8.85 -3.92 9.82
N PRO A 20 8.57 -3.09 8.79
CA PRO A 20 7.90 -3.54 7.57
C PRO A 20 8.73 -4.62 6.85
N PRO A 21 8.12 -5.59 6.15
CA PRO A 21 8.82 -6.55 5.31
C PRO A 21 9.32 -5.81 4.06
N THR A 22 10.60 -5.46 4.05
CA THR A 22 11.25 -4.78 2.94
C THR A 22 11.89 -5.77 1.95
N GLY A 23 12.04 -5.39 0.69
CA GLY A 23 12.81 -6.14 -0.31
C GLY A 23 12.20 -7.46 -0.75
N THR A 24 10.94 -7.74 -0.39
CA THR A 24 10.21 -8.96 -0.75
C THR A 24 8.85 -8.62 -1.31
N THR A 25 8.40 -9.41 -2.28
CA THR A 25 7.04 -9.32 -2.83
C THR A 25 6.05 -9.84 -1.80
N VAL A 26 5.08 -9.01 -1.44
CA VAL A 26 4.04 -9.28 -0.45
C VAL A 26 2.65 -8.95 -1.01
N ASN A 27 1.64 -9.59 -0.42
CA ASN A 27 0.27 -9.12 -0.53
C ASN A 27 -0.04 -8.18 0.65
N ILE A 28 -0.48 -6.97 0.34
CA ILE A 28 -0.89 -5.96 1.34
C ILE A 28 -2.37 -6.20 1.67
N LYS A 29 -2.69 -6.62 2.89
CA LYS A 29 -4.08 -6.98 3.28
C LYS A 29 -4.73 -5.88 4.13
N ASP A 30 -6.02 -5.65 3.88
CA ASP A 30 -6.89 -4.87 4.74
C ASP A 30 -7.32 -5.68 6.00
N TYR A 31 -8.06 -5.04 6.90
CA TYR A 31 -8.56 -5.66 8.14
C TYR A 31 -9.62 -6.75 7.92
N LYS A 32 -10.16 -6.88 6.71
CA LYS A 32 -11.11 -7.92 6.32
C LYS A 32 -10.43 -9.08 5.59
N GLY A 33 -9.13 -9.00 5.34
CA GLY A 33 -8.36 -9.98 4.59
C GLY A 33 -8.39 -9.80 3.07
N ASN A 34 -8.99 -8.72 2.56
CA ASN A 34 -8.90 -8.37 1.15
C ASN A 34 -7.49 -7.85 0.85
N VAL A 35 -7.01 -8.09 -0.37
CA VAL A 35 -5.69 -7.71 -0.83
C VAL A 35 -5.76 -6.45 -1.69
N LEU A 36 -4.80 -5.56 -1.48
CA LEU A 36 -4.57 -4.38 -2.30
C LEU A 36 -4.27 -4.79 -3.74
N ASP A 37 -4.99 -4.22 -4.69
CA ASP A 37 -5.04 -4.64 -6.08
C ASP A 37 -4.93 -3.41 -6.98
N LEU A 38 -3.94 -3.41 -7.87
CA LEU A 38 -3.80 -2.41 -8.92
C LEU A 38 -4.77 -2.75 -10.06
N ALA A 39 -5.77 -1.90 -10.28
CA ALA A 39 -6.80 -2.16 -11.27
C ALA A 39 -6.18 -2.48 -12.65
N PHE A 40 -6.54 -3.65 -13.17
CA PHE A 40 -6.09 -4.17 -14.47
C PHE A 40 -4.56 -4.30 -14.62
N ALA A 41 -3.80 -4.32 -13.52
CA ALA A 41 -2.33 -4.29 -13.53
C ALA A 41 -1.76 -3.16 -14.41
N SER A 42 -2.47 -2.03 -14.47
CA SER A 42 -2.21 -0.95 -15.41
C SER A 42 -0.95 -0.17 -15.06
N ALA A 43 -0.10 0.09 -16.05
CA ALA A 43 1.04 1.01 -15.95
C ALA A 43 0.64 2.49 -16.18
N ALA A 44 -0.65 2.78 -16.40
CA ALA A 44 -1.12 4.14 -16.60
C ALA A 44 -1.01 4.96 -15.32
N ASP A 45 -0.64 6.24 -15.48
CA ASP A 45 -0.64 7.18 -14.37
C ASP A 45 -2.03 7.34 -13.78
N LEU A 46 -2.05 7.45 -12.46
CA LEU A 46 -3.25 7.57 -11.64
C LEU A 46 -4.20 6.36 -11.76
N ALA A 47 -3.70 5.19 -12.18
CA ALA A 47 -4.48 3.96 -12.20
C ALA A 47 -5.05 3.68 -10.79
N PRO A 48 -6.34 3.36 -10.67
CA PRO A 48 -6.96 3.21 -9.36
C PRO A 48 -6.44 1.96 -8.65
N VAL A 49 -6.30 2.05 -7.34
CA VAL A 49 -6.02 0.92 -6.46
C VAL A 49 -7.27 0.59 -5.67
N GLN A 50 -7.57 -0.70 -5.57
CA GLN A 50 -8.76 -1.25 -4.93
C GLN A 50 -8.38 -2.36 -3.96
N THR A 51 -9.35 -2.89 -3.22
CA THR A 51 -9.16 -4.07 -2.36
C THR A 51 -10.10 -5.17 -2.81
N LEU A 52 -9.55 -6.31 -3.22
CA LEU A 52 -10.31 -7.46 -3.71
C LEU A 52 -9.98 -8.71 -2.91
N ASN A 53 -10.76 -9.78 -3.10
CA ASN A 53 -10.40 -11.09 -2.57
C ASN A 53 -9.00 -11.51 -3.07
N HIS A 54 -8.24 -12.16 -2.20
CA HIS A 54 -6.93 -12.69 -2.56
C HIS A 54 -7.04 -13.68 -3.72
N LYS A 55 -6.23 -13.47 -4.74
CA LYS A 55 -6.03 -14.40 -5.86
C LYS A 55 -4.56 -14.81 -5.90
N SER A 56 -4.31 -16.12 -5.86
CA SER A 56 -2.95 -16.65 -5.93
C SER A 56 -2.30 -16.24 -7.25
N LEU A 57 -1.03 -15.81 -7.20
CA LEU A 57 -0.22 -15.39 -8.36
C LEU A 57 -0.80 -14.18 -9.13
N GLU A 58 -1.75 -13.45 -8.56
CA GLU A 58 -2.28 -12.23 -9.17
C GLU A 58 -1.25 -11.10 -9.10
N VAL A 59 -0.72 -10.72 -10.27
CA VAL A 59 0.35 -9.71 -10.37
C VAL A 59 -0.13 -8.31 -9.99
N ALA A 60 -1.44 -8.02 -10.16
CA ALA A 60 -2.06 -6.80 -9.66
C ALA A 60 -2.04 -6.71 -8.12
N GLN A 61 -1.92 -7.85 -7.43
CA GLN A 61 -1.94 -7.96 -5.97
C GLN A 61 -0.54 -8.10 -5.34
N ALA A 62 0.50 -8.08 -6.17
CA ALA A 62 1.89 -8.20 -5.77
C ALA A 62 2.50 -6.81 -5.54
N TRP A 63 3.08 -6.59 -4.36
CA TRP A 63 3.68 -5.31 -3.99
C TRP A 63 5.05 -5.53 -3.34
N VAL A 64 5.99 -4.64 -3.61
CA VAL A 64 7.31 -4.60 -2.97
C VAL A 64 7.39 -3.33 -2.15
N ILE A 65 7.74 -3.47 -0.87
CA ILE A 65 7.98 -2.33 0.02
C ILE A 65 9.49 -2.12 0.07
N GLU A 66 9.95 -0.92 -0.30
CA GLU A 66 11.37 -0.58 -0.32
C GLU A 66 11.65 0.63 0.56
N PRO A 67 12.75 0.64 1.33
CA PRO A 67 13.18 1.82 2.06
C PRO A 67 13.65 2.91 1.09
N ALA A 68 13.24 4.14 1.34
CA ALA A 68 13.61 5.35 0.61
C ALA A 68 13.98 6.46 1.61
N GLY A 69 15.24 6.46 2.04
CA GLY A 69 15.71 7.34 3.12
C GLY A 69 15.02 7.01 4.44
N THR A 70 14.29 7.96 5.02
CA THR A 70 13.50 7.77 6.26
C THR A 70 12.07 7.32 5.99
N GLN A 71 11.71 7.05 4.74
CA GLN A 71 10.37 6.67 4.30
C GLN A 71 10.41 5.36 3.51
N PHE A 72 9.27 4.95 2.96
CA PHE A 72 9.13 3.75 2.15
C PHE A 72 8.41 4.06 0.85
N THR A 73 8.80 3.38 -0.23
CA THR A 73 8.01 3.29 -1.45
C THR A 73 7.32 1.95 -1.51
N VAL A 74 6.15 1.90 -2.13
CA VAL A 74 5.40 0.66 -2.34
C VAL A 74 5.19 0.49 -3.85
N LEU A 75 5.90 -0.46 -4.44
CA LEU A 75 6.00 -0.69 -5.88
C LEU A 75 5.10 -1.88 -6.27
N ASN A 76 4.31 -1.74 -7.33
CA ASN A 76 3.82 -2.89 -8.08
C ASN A 76 4.91 -3.26 -9.11
N PRO A 77 5.62 -4.40 -8.96
CA PRO A 77 6.78 -4.72 -9.79
C PRO A 77 6.41 -5.11 -11.23
N PHE A 78 5.16 -5.52 -11.46
CA PHE A 78 4.68 -5.88 -12.80
C PHE A 78 4.42 -4.63 -13.65
N ALA A 79 3.66 -3.67 -13.11
CA ALA A 79 3.34 -2.42 -13.79
C ALA A 79 4.48 -1.38 -13.73
N SER A 80 5.50 -1.61 -12.88
CA SER A 80 6.56 -0.64 -12.58
C SER A 80 6.01 0.71 -12.07
N THR A 81 4.91 0.68 -11.31
CA THR A 81 4.23 1.86 -10.77
C THR A 81 4.24 1.86 -9.25
N PHE A 82 4.26 3.05 -8.64
CA PHE A 82 4.26 3.20 -7.20
C PHE A 82 2.88 3.54 -6.66
N LEU A 83 2.50 2.90 -5.55
CA LEU A 83 1.36 3.32 -4.75
C LEU A 83 1.60 4.76 -4.31
N SER A 84 0.67 5.62 -4.67
CA SER A 84 0.72 7.05 -4.42
C SER A 84 -0.58 7.52 -3.81
N PHE A 85 -0.56 8.75 -3.30
CA PHE A 85 -1.74 9.43 -2.82
C PHE A 85 -1.86 10.83 -3.43
N THR A 86 -3.09 11.21 -3.77
CA THR A 86 -3.37 12.60 -4.13
C THR A 86 -3.61 13.39 -2.85
N THR A 87 -2.79 14.42 -2.61
CA THR A 87 -3.12 15.42 -1.61
C THR A 87 -4.27 16.25 -2.18
N VAL A 88 -5.47 16.10 -1.62
CA VAL A 88 -6.51 17.12 -1.81
C VAL A 88 -5.91 18.44 -1.33
N ALA A 89 -5.88 19.45 -2.21
CA ALA A 89 -5.34 20.77 -1.92
C ALA A 89 -5.83 21.29 -0.55
N ASN A 90 -4.99 22.07 0.13
CA ASN A 90 -5.24 22.73 1.44
C ASN A 90 -5.04 21.87 2.71
N GLY A 91 -3.92 21.16 2.84
CA GLY A 91 -3.46 20.64 4.14
C GLY A 91 -4.33 19.53 4.73
N VAL A 92 -5.22 18.94 3.94
CA VAL A 92 -6.03 17.80 4.36
C VAL A 92 -5.18 16.53 4.26
N LYS A 93 -5.08 15.81 5.38
CA LYS A 93 -4.41 14.52 5.47
C LYS A 93 -5.02 13.55 4.43
N PRO A 94 -4.23 12.82 3.62
CA PRO A 94 -4.75 11.91 2.62
C PRO A 94 -5.68 10.89 3.29
N THR A 95 -6.97 10.95 2.95
CA THR A 95 -7.98 10.10 3.60
C THR A 95 -8.21 8.80 2.85
N SER A 96 -8.12 8.77 1.51
CA SER A 96 -8.49 7.55 0.75
C SER A 96 -8.00 7.44 -0.71
N ALA A 97 -7.30 8.41 -1.30
CA ALA A 97 -6.94 8.29 -2.72
C ALA A 97 -5.67 7.44 -2.88
N GLN A 98 -5.84 6.17 -3.23
CA GLN A 98 -4.76 5.24 -3.55
C GLN A 98 -4.75 5.07 -5.06
N VAL A 99 -3.82 5.72 -5.73
CA VAL A 99 -3.61 5.55 -7.17
C VAL A 99 -2.19 5.12 -7.41
N CYS A 100 -1.95 4.31 -8.43
CA CYS A 100 -0.62 4.04 -8.91
C CYS A 100 -0.21 5.11 -9.91
N GLY A 101 1.03 5.59 -9.84
CA GLY A 101 1.53 6.58 -10.79
C GLY A 101 3.04 6.79 -10.72
N HIS A 102 3.52 7.60 -11.65
CA HIS A 102 4.90 8.01 -11.82
C HIS A 102 5.56 8.48 -10.51
N PRO A 103 6.87 8.24 -10.29
CA PRO A 103 7.62 8.63 -9.07
C PRO A 103 7.59 10.14 -8.74
N THR A 104 7.03 10.98 -9.62
CA THR A 104 6.80 12.41 -9.39
C THR A 104 5.54 12.71 -8.58
N VAL A 105 4.69 11.70 -8.32
CA VAL A 105 3.55 11.79 -7.39
C VAL A 105 4.02 11.44 -5.97
N ASN A 106 3.29 11.89 -4.94
CA ASN A 106 3.58 11.54 -3.54
C ASN A 106 3.53 10.02 -3.32
N THR A 107 4.70 9.39 -3.36
CA THR A 107 4.91 7.92 -3.33
C THR A 107 5.70 7.49 -2.10
N ALA A 108 6.08 8.45 -1.25
CA ALA A 108 6.80 8.22 -0.02
C ALA A 108 5.80 8.06 1.14
N TRP A 109 5.93 6.94 1.84
CA TRP A 109 5.04 6.52 2.91
C TRP A 109 5.82 6.39 4.22
N THR A 110 5.21 6.83 5.31
CA THR A 110 5.61 6.40 6.65
C THR A 110 4.87 5.13 7.01
N ILE A 111 5.60 4.04 7.30
CA ILE A 111 5.01 2.78 7.74
C ILE A 111 5.27 2.61 9.24
N ALA A 112 4.20 2.58 10.03
CA ALA A 112 4.29 2.45 11.49
C ALA A 112 3.47 1.26 11.99
N ALA A 113 3.99 0.53 12.97
CA ALA A 113 3.25 -0.54 13.64
C ALA A 113 1.93 -0.01 14.23
N SER A 114 0.89 -0.81 14.13
CA SER A 114 -0.44 -0.50 14.63
C SER A 114 -0.70 -1.19 15.97
N LYS A 115 -1.37 -0.49 16.89
CA LYS A 115 -1.79 -1.05 18.19
C LYS A 115 -2.79 -2.20 18.09
N LEU A 116 -3.44 -2.39 16.93
CA LEU A 116 -4.37 -3.50 16.69
C LEU A 116 -3.69 -4.69 15.99
N GLY A 117 -2.36 -4.68 15.86
CA GLY A 117 -1.61 -5.58 14.99
C GLY A 117 -1.47 -5.02 13.57
N GLY A 118 -0.40 -5.42 12.87
CA GLY A 118 -0.07 -4.92 11.53
C GLY A 118 0.60 -3.54 11.53
N PHE A 119 0.52 -2.85 10.40
CA PHE A 119 1.13 -1.55 10.09
C PHE A 119 0.08 -0.54 9.62
N LYS A 120 0.44 0.73 9.57
CA LYS A 120 -0.32 1.81 8.96
C LYS A 120 0.59 2.53 7.99
N LEU A 121 0.12 2.69 6.76
CA LEU A 121 0.72 3.60 5.78
C LEU A 121 0.18 5.01 6.05
N ARG A 122 1.07 6.01 6.03
CA ARG A 122 0.75 7.42 6.27
C ARG A 122 1.53 8.33 5.34
#